data_AF-A0A2V1AWC2-F1
#
_entry.id   AF-A0A2V1AWC2-F1
#
_cell.length_a   1.000
_cell.length_b   1.000
_cell.length_c   1.000
_cell.angle_alpha   90.00
_cell.angle_beta   90.00
_cell.angle_gamma   90.00
#
_symmetry.space_group_name_H-M   'P 1'
#
loop_
_entity.id
_entity.type
_entity.pdbx_description
1 polymer ?
#
loop_
_entity_poly.entity_id
_entity_poly.type
_entity_poly.pdbx_seq_one_letter_code
_entity_poly.pdbx_strand_id
1 'polypeptide(L)'
;MTLTVSDSSLVTDMATHAPYWKTSTVNSLPIRRCLQSSGKLRESVIHLNSLSVSGNDALLRVRHVAVDYTRDFASVDQGVVPGSRIVAKLASSPLKLRDSELSASDKLFVFPVSACWIQCPDDPCKNCLHLLHLDFDAYETHRRFPCLRELVYGRTIDGGLQDYIRVAAPESSLVKVPSSVSLHDCCFLTDISLPFYSFCKDHLLGMLAREPHARVLVILNDAAKEANDCLLVINHLDLEHLFVTFVDMERLRKNPALVLNDYANEFHHVLVFAPGADAINAALAMSVKTKLESTKSRCKGNGPEDKTIYRVKLSYKDKFLMEELIQTLSTFSNTSTKSKKPLRSMSMGTLSSEDSYTNTAADEDSKKKLRFKKEAEVVTPRSPRTHISWLYCDDDYKLCTEEESECSLSRCHATTDINRLIRQKCRTRRVFYTNRPACHKKMNAFIFASDQ
;
A
#
# COMPACT_ATOMS: atom_id res chain seq x y z
N MET A 1 23.00 20.65 -8.32
CA MET A 1 23.70 20.01 -7.18
C MET A 1 25.10 19.70 -7.65
N THR A 2 26.10 20.43 -7.17
CA THR A 2 27.51 20.15 -7.47
C THR A 2 27.99 19.17 -6.41
N LEU A 3 28.29 17.92 -6.78
CA LEU A 3 29.02 17.03 -5.90
C LEU A 3 30.46 17.55 -5.85
N THR A 4 30.74 18.46 -4.93
CA THR A 4 32.11 18.89 -4.64
C THR A 4 32.78 17.76 -3.89
N VAL A 5 33.52 16.94 -4.62
CA VAL A 5 34.42 15.97 -4.02
C VAL A 5 35.70 16.72 -3.70
N SER A 6 36.01 16.84 -2.40
CA SER A 6 37.26 17.41 -1.91
C SER A 6 38.45 16.56 -2.35
N ASP A 7 39.54 17.17 -2.83
CA ASP A 7 40.79 16.49 -3.25
C ASP A 7 41.38 15.53 -2.18
N SER A 8 40.97 15.64 -0.91
CA SER A 8 41.34 14.73 0.18
C SER A 8 40.76 13.30 0.11
N SER A 9 39.92 12.99 -0.89
CA SER A 9 39.31 11.65 -1.09
C SER A 9 40.07 10.74 -2.06
N LEU A 10 41.05 11.29 -2.79
CA LEU A 10 41.92 10.56 -3.70
C LEU A 10 43.12 10.00 -2.94
N VAL A 11 43.34 8.69 -3.05
CA VAL A 11 44.51 8.00 -2.54
C VAL A 11 45.25 7.43 -3.74
N THR A 12 46.56 7.64 -3.78
CA THR A 12 47.40 7.11 -4.84
C THR A 12 47.92 5.76 -4.39
N ASP A 13 47.71 4.73 -5.21
CA ASP A 13 48.35 3.44 -4.98
C ASP A 13 49.85 3.61 -5.15
N MET A 14 50.63 3.29 -4.11
CA MET A 14 52.08 3.43 -4.17
C MET A 14 52.73 2.41 -5.13
N ALA A 15 52.03 1.33 -5.51
CA ALA A 15 52.54 0.33 -6.44
C ALA A 15 52.17 0.64 -7.90
N THR A 16 50.98 1.17 -8.15
CA THR A 16 50.47 1.38 -9.52
C THR A 16 50.38 2.85 -9.94
N HIS A 17 50.64 3.79 -9.00
CA HIS A 17 50.43 5.23 -9.17
C HIS A 17 49.02 5.63 -9.66
N ALA A 18 48.07 4.68 -9.64
CA ALA A 18 46.72 4.93 -10.06
C ALA A 18 45.98 5.70 -8.94
N PRO A 19 45.36 6.85 -9.25
CA PRO A 19 44.47 7.51 -8.31
C PRO A 19 43.22 6.65 -8.12
N TYR A 20 42.96 6.23 -6.89
CA TYR A 20 41.71 5.58 -6.52
C TYR A 20 41.01 6.35 -5.40
N TRP A 21 39.70 6.22 -5.35
CA TRP A 21 38.88 6.87 -4.35
C TRP A 21 38.89 6.02 -3.08
N LYS A 22 38.95 6.65 -1.90
CA LYS A 22 38.74 5.92 -0.63
C LYS A 22 37.42 5.15 -0.71
N THR A 23 37.41 3.91 -0.23
CA THR A 23 36.22 3.03 -0.19
C THR A 23 35.02 3.75 0.44
N SER A 24 35.25 4.51 1.50
CA SER A 24 34.24 5.35 2.17
C SER A 24 33.64 6.45 1.27
N THR A 25 34.39 6.97 0.30
CA THR A 25 33.90 7.98 -0.66
C THR A 25 33.08 7.31 -1.76
N VAL A 26 33.50 6.14 -2.25
CA VAL A 26 32.74 5.35 -3.23
C VAL A 26 31.41 4.88 -2.64
N ASN A 27 31.41 4.48 -1.36
CA ASN A 27 30.21 4.07 -0.63
C ASN A 27 29.25 5.22 -0.29
N SER A 28 29.70 6.47 -0.47
CA SER A 28 28.83 7.66 -0.35
C SER A 28 28.11 8.03 -1.64
N LEU A 29 28.45 7.37 -2.75
CA LEU A 29 27.84 7.64 -4.05
C LEU A 29 26.38 7.15 -4.05
N PRO A 30 25.46 7.90 -4.67
CA PRO A 30 24.08 7.48 -4.83
C PRO A 30 23.98 6.15 -5.57
N ILE A 31 23.26 5.19 -5.00
CA ILE A 31 23.09 3.86 -5.58
C ILE A 31 21.64 3.59 -6.02
N ARG A 32 21.51 2.65 -6.96
CA ARG A 32 20.26 2.03 -7.37
C ARG A 32 20.39 0.51 -7.43
N ARG A 33 19.33 -0.20 -7.06
CA ARG A 33 19.27 -1.67 -7.03
C ARG A 33 18.43 -2.18 -8.19
N CYS A 34 19.07 -2.50 -9.30
CA CYS A 34 18.38 -2.98 -10.50
C CYS A 34 18.17 -4.49 -10.44
N LEU A 35 17.00 -4.97 -10.88
CA LEU A 35 16.75 -6.40 -11.02
C LEU A 35 17.42 -6.94 -12.29
N GLN A 36 18.29 -7.93 -12.12
CA GLN A 36 18.94 -8.61 -13.24
C GLN A 36 18.08 -9.74 -13.79
N SER A 37 18.42 -10.21 -14.99
CA SER A 37 17.86 -11.43 -15.60
C SER A 37 17.99 -12.67 -14.71
N SER A 38 18.97 -12.69 -13.81
CA SER A 38 19.17 -13.75 -12.81
C SER A 38 18.13 -13.75 -11.67
N GLY A 39 17.21 -12.78 -11.64
CA GLY A 39 16.25 -12.58 -10.55
C GLY A 39 16.87 -12.02 -9.27
N LYS A 40 18.12 -11.51 -9.35
CA LYS A 40 18.82 -10.89 -8.23
C LYS A 40 18.96 -9.38 -8.45
N LEU A 41 18.90 -8.64 -7.37
CA LEU A 41 19.26 -7.23 -7.33
C LEU A 41 20.78 -7.08 -7.41
N ARG A 42 21.21 -6.12 -8.24
CA ARG A 42 22.59 -5.64 -8.30
C ARG A 42 22.62 -4.14 -8.04
N GLU A 43 23.54 -3.72 -7.18
CA GLU A 43 23.81 -2.31 -6.94
C GLU A 43 24.61 -1.71 -8.10
N SER A 44 24.25 -0.49 -8.47
CA SER A 44 24.99 0.34 -9.41
C SER A 44 24.91 1.79 -8.97
N VAL A 45 25.95 2.57 -9.27
CA VAL A 45 25.97 4.00 -9.00
C VAL A 45 25.02 4.71 -9.97
N ILE A 46 24.25 5.68 -9.47
CA ILE A 46 23.41 6.54 -10.30
C ILE A 46 24.30 7.53 -11.03
N HIS A 47 24.23 7.55 -12.36
CA HIS A 47 25.00 8.48 -13.18
C HIS A 47 24.61 9.94 -12.88
N LEU A 48 25.59 10.84 -12.86
CA LEU A 48 25.38 12.27 -12.59
C LEU A 48 24.35 12.91 -13.54
N ASN A 49 24.33 12.51 -14.81
CA ASN A 49 23.34 12.99 -15.78
C ASN A 49 21.91 12.63 -15.38
N SER A 50 21.70 11.49 -14.71
CA SER A 50 20.39 11.08 -14.20
C SER A 50 19.97 11.90 -12.97
N LEU A 51 20.92 12.54 -12.27
CA LEU A 51 20.68 13.47 -11.17
C LEU A 51 20.51 14.93 -11.64
N SER A 52 20.76 15.19 -12.93
CA SER A 52 20.49 16.51 -13.50
C SER A 52 18.99 16.67 -13.75
N VAL A 53 18.47 17.83 -13.36
CA VAL A 53 17.06 18.19 -13.54
C VAL A 53 16.99 19.13 -14.75
N SER A 54 16.13 18.80 -15.71
CA SER A 54 15.84 19.63 -16.88
C SER A 54 14.34 19.80 -17.06
N GLY A 55 13.88 20.98 -17.43
CA GLY A 55 12.46 21.24 -17.69
C GLY A 55 11.60 21.20 -16.43
N ASN A 56 10.46 20.52 -16.50
CA ASN A 56 9.45 20.42 -15.43
C ASN A 56 9.62 19.14 -14.58
N ASP A 57 10.84 18.66 -14.43
CA ASP A 57 11.16 17.48 -13.62
C ASP A 57 11.50 17.87 -12.17
N ALA A 58 11.27 16.95 -11.23
CA ALA A 58 11.75 17.05 -9.86
C ALA A 58 12.75 15.94 -9.55
N LEU A 59 13.88 16.28 -8.93
CA LEU A 59 14.75 15.29 -8.30
C LEU A 59 14.34 15.08 -6.86
N LEU A 60 14.01 13.84 -6.52
CA LEU A 60 13.60 13.44 -5.18
C LEU A 60 14.65 12.54 -4.56
N ARG A 61 14.92 12.75 -3.27
CA ARG A 61 15.67 11.80 -2.44
C ARG A 61 14.71 10.81 -1.81
N VAL A 62 14.82 9.55 -2.18
CA VAL A 62 13.98 8.48 -1.63
C VAL A 62 14.33 8.28 -0.17
N ARG A 63 13.30 8.31 0.68
CA ARG A 63 13.44 8.13 2.12
C ARG A 63 12.91 6.78 2.56
N HIS A 64 11.80 6.36 1.97
CA HIS A 64 11.19 5.09 2.30
C HIS A 64 10.63 4.40 1.05
N VAL A 65 10.63 3.09 1.10
CA VAL A 65 10.09 2.22 0.05
C VAL A 65 9.33 1.10 0.72
N ALA A 66 8.07 0.89 0.35
CA ALA A 66 7.35 -0.29 0.76
C ALA A 66 7.38 -1.35 -0.36
N VAL A 67 7.62 -2.58 0.03
CA VAL A 67 7.87 -3.71 -0.87
C VAL A 67 6.99 -4.88 -0.50
N ASP A 68 6.37 -5.45 -1.52
CA ASP A 68 5.68 -6.74 -1.50
C ASP A 68 6.53 -7.78 -2.23
N TYR A 69 7.16 -8.68 -1.48
CA TYR A 69 8.04 -9.69 -2.07
C TYR A 69 7.32 -10.68 -2.97
N THR A 70 6.00 -10.81 -2.81
CA THR A 70 5.18 -11.72 -3.62
C THR A 70 4.80 -11.13 -4.98
N ARG A 71 4.88 -9.79 -5.13
CA ARG A 71 4.42 -9.07 -6.33
C ARG A 71 5.51 -8.23 -7.00
N ASP A 72 6.26 -7.46 -6.21
CA ASP A 72 7.15 -6.41 -6.68
C ASP A 72 8.43 -6.93 -7.34
N PHE A 73 8.71 -8.24 -7.30
CA PHE A 73 9.86 -8.84 -7.99
C PHE A 73 9.45 -9.88 -9.04
N ALA A 74 8.17 -10.26 -9.09
CA ALA A 74 7.69 -11.32 -9.98
C ALA A 74 7.44 -10.84 -11.42
N SER A 75 7.24 -9.54 -11.62
CA SER A 75 6.74 -8.98 -12.89
C SER A 75 7.50 -7.75 -13.38
N VAL A 76 8.72 -7.54 -12.87
CA VAL A 76 9.57 -6.39 -13.17
C VAL A 76 10.41 -6.65 -14.41
N ASP A 77 10.50 -5.65 -15.28
CA ASP A 77 11.32 -5.73 -16.48
C ASP A 77 12.81 -5.76 -16.13
N GLN A 78 13.60 -6.44 -16.94
CA GLN A 78 15.03 -6.56 -16.70
C GLN A 78 15.70 -5.18 -16.73
N GLY A 79 16.54 -4.90 -15.74
CA GLY A 79 17.26 -3.63 -15.61
C GLY A 79 16.48 -2.55 -14.84
N VAL A 80 15.20 -2.76 -14.55
CA VAL A 80 14.39 -1.81 -13.77
C VAL A 80 14.68 -1.94 -12.27
N VAL A 81 14.68 -0.81 -11.56
CA VAL A 81 14.74 -0.75 -10.09
C VAL A 81 13.36 -1.10 -9.50
N PRO A 82 13.20 -2.13 -8.63
CA PRO A 82 11.90 -2.46 -8.05
C PRO A 82 11.43 -1.48 -6.94
N GLY A 83 10.19 -1.68 -6.49
CA GLY A 83 9.57 -0.97 -5.37
C GLY A 83 8.71 0.21 -5.83
N SER A 84 7.40 0.00 -5.94
CA SER A 84 6.48 0.97 -6.52
C SER A 84 5.92 2.00 -5.52
N ARG A 85 6.02 1.71 -4.21
CA ARG A 85 5.47 2.52 -3.12
C ARG A 85 6.58 3.40 -2.54
N ILE A 86 6.73 4.60 -3.07
CA ILE A 86 7.90 5.45 -2.83
C ILE A 86 7.50 6.68 -2.03
N VAL A 87 8.16 6.90 -0.89
CA VAL A 87 8.09 8.17 -0.15
C VAL A 87 9.44 8.86 -0.23
N ALA A 88 9.41 10.09 -0.69
CA ALA A 88 10.60 10.89 -0.94
C ALA A 88 10.43 12.34 -0.45
N LYS A 89 11.53 13.09 -0.54
CA LYS A 89 11.56 14.54 -0.34
C LYS A 89 12.29 15.18 -1.51
N LEU A 90 12.00 16.45 -1.79
CA LEU A 90 12.80 17.20 -2.78
C LEU A 90 14.28 17.18 -2.38
N ALA A 91 15.15 16.90 -3.35
CA ALA A 91 16.60 16.93 -3.16
C ALA A 91 17.16 18.36 -3.15
N SER A 92 16.44 19.31 -3.74
CA SER A 92 16.85 20.70 -3.96
C SER A 92 15.84 21.70 -3.41
N SER A 93 16.04 22.98 -3.75
CA SER A 93 15.18 24.11 -3.41
C SER A 93 13.69 23.84 -3.65
N PRO A 94 12.79 24.57 -2.96
CA PRO A 94 11.36 24.46 -3.15
C PRO A 94 10.97 24.57 -4.63
N LEU A 95 9.98 23.78 -5.02
CA LEU A 95 9.44 23.78 -6.37
C LEU A 95 8.09 24.51 -6.36
N LYS A 96 7.99 25.60 -7.13
CA LYS A 96 6.72 26.28 -7.35
C LYS A 96 5.93 25.53 -8.42
N LEU A 97 4.78 24.99 -8.04
CA LEU A 97 3.76 24.47 -8.95
C LEU A 97 2.70 25.54 -9.20
N ARG A 98 1.76 25.28 -10.12
CA ARG A 98 0.71 26.25 -10.49
C ARG A 98 -0.09 26.74 -9.28
N ASP A 99 -0.54 25.81 -8.44
CA ASP A 99 -1.47 26.11 -7.33
C ASP A 99 -0.86 25.88 -5.94
N SER A 100 0.41 25.47 -5.86
CA SER A 100 1.06 25.20 -4.58
C SER A 100 2.59 25.26 -4.66
N GLU A 101 3.24 25.38 -3.50
CA GLU A 101 4.68 25.26 -3.38
C GLU A 101 5.04 23.95 -2.64
N LEU A 102 5.90 23.15 -3.26
CA LEU A 102 6.48 21.97 -2.62
C LEU A 102 7.79 22.37 -1.95
N SER A 103 7.87 22.15 -0.65
CA SER A 103 9.08 22.41 0.14
C SER A 103 9.95 21.16 0.28
N ALA A 104 11.25 21.34 0.52
CA ALA A 104 12.16 20.23 0.85
C ALA A 104 11.79 19.49 2.15
N SER A 105 10.94 20.09 2.98
CA SER A 105 10.46 19.47 4.22
C SER A 105 9.28 18.52 3.99
N ASP A 106 8.53 18.71 2.89
CA ASP A 106 7.32 17.97 2.59
C ASP A 106 7.59 16.48 2.42
N LYS A 107 6.65 15.66 2.88
CA LYS A 107 6.60 14.22 2.61
C LYS A 107 5.85 14.04 1.31
N LEU A 108 6.50 13.47 0.30
CA LEU A 108 5.94 13.31 -1.04
C LEU A 108 5.85 11.83 -1.35
N PHE A 109 4.65 11.36 -1.69
CA PHE A 109 4.42 10.03 -2.20
C PHE A 109 4.43 10.07 -3.73
N VAL A 110 5.22 9.20 -4.37
CA VAL A 110 5.21 9.06 -5.83
C VAL A 110 4.08 8.09 -6.16
N PHE A 111 3.08 8.55 -6.94
CA PHE A 111 1.97 7.69 -7.30
C PHE A 111 2.45 6.54 -8.22
N PRO A 112 2.14 5.26 -7.93
CA PRO A 112 2.79 4.13 -8.59
C PRO A 112 2.53 4.00 -10.10
N VAL A 113 1.40 4.54 -10.59
CA VAL A 113 0.97 4.37 -11.99
C VAL A 113 0.95 5.71 -12.70
N SER A 114 1.78 5.86 -13.73
CA SER A 114 1.89 7.08 -14.52
C SER A 114 1.15 6.97 -15.85
N ALA A 115 1.05 8.09 -16.56
CA ALA A 115 0.54 8.16 -17.91
C ALA A 115 1.62 8.61 -18.90
N CYS A 116 1.42 8.33 -20.19
CA CYS A 116 2.42 8.64 -21.22
C CYS A 116 2.55 10.14 -21.49
N TRP A 117 1.49 10.94 -21.28
CA TRP A 117 1.61 12.40 -21.36
C TRP A 117 2.51 12.98 -20.26
N ILE A 118 2.76 12.25 -19.17
CA ILE A 118 3.69 12.62 -18.10
C ILE A 118 5.12 12.20 -18.48
N GLN A 119 5.31 10.93 -18.83
CA GLN A 119 6.65 10.33 -18.97
C GLN A 119 7.24 10.48 -20.38
N CYS A 120 6.39 10.67 -21.39
CA CYS A 120 6.73 10.77 -22.80
C CYS A 120 5.86 11.86 -23.47
N PRO A 121 5.97 13.13 -23.05
CA PRO A 121 5.08 14.20 -23.51
C PRO A 121 5.14 14.42 -25.04
N ASP A 122 6.24 14.06 -25.68
CA ASP A 122 6.44 14.18 -27.13
C ASP A 122 5.80 13.02 -27.93
N ASP A 123 5.37 11.95 -27.26
CA ASP A 123 4.75 10.77 -27.89
C ASP A 123 3.57 10.24 -27.04
N PRO A 124 2.50 11.02 -26.85
CA PRO A 124 1.31 10.59 -26.12
C PRO A 124 0.47 9.59 -26.94
N CYS A 125 -0.16 8.63 -26.26
CA CYS A 125 -1.10 7.71 -26.89
C CYS A 125 -2.42 8.42 -27.25
N LYS A 126 -3.26 7.80 -28.09
CA LYS A 126 -4.52 8.38 -28.57
C LYS A 126 -5.44 8.90 -27.45
N ASN A 127 -5.61 8.12 -26.37
CA ASN A 127 -6.41 8.54 -25.22
C ASN A 127 -5.81 9.76 -24.52
N CYS A 128 -4.48 9.80 -24.34
CA CYS A 128 -3.81 10.93 -23.72
C CYS A 128 -3.82 12.19 -24.58
N LEU A 129 -3.75 12.06 -25.91
CA LEU A 129 -4.00 13.18 -26.83
C LEU A 129 -5.41 13.74 -26.68
N HIS A 130 -6.41 12.85 -26.54
CA HIS A 130 -7.80 13.28 -26.36
C HIS A 130 -8.02 14.00 -25.02
N LEU A 131 -7.36 13.55 -23.95
CA LEU A 131 -7.42 14.17 -22.62
C LEU A 131 -7.00 15.66 -22.63
N LEU A 132 -6.09 16.07 -23.52
CA LEU A 132 -5.61 17.45 -23.62
C LEU A 132 -6.72 18.48 -23.95
N HIS A 133 -7.86 18.02 -24.43
CA HIS A 133 -9.01 18.86 -24.80
C HIS A 133 -10.19 18.76 -23.81
N LEU A 134 -10.00 18.07 -22.68
CA LEU A 134 -11.04 17.83 -21.67
C LEU A 134 -10.64 18.43 -20.31
N ASP A 135 -11.54 18.30 -19.33
CA ASP A 135 -11.23 18.62 -17.94
C ASP A 135 -10.21 17.62 -17.39
N PHE A 136 -8.97 18.08 -17.35
CA PHE A 136 -7.79 17.26 -17.08
C PHE A 136 -7.60 16.94 -15.60
N ASP A 137 -8.26 17.69 -14.72
CA ASP A 137 -8.15 17.52 -13.26
C ASP A 137 -9.28 16.64 -12.69
N ALA A 138 -10.15 16.11 -13.55
CA ALA A 138 -11.29 15.30 -13.15
C ALA A 138 -11.02 13.79 -13.23
N TYR A 139 -11.33 13.08 -12.15
CA TYR A 139 -11.29 11.60 -12.06
C TYR A 139 -12.01 10.91 -13.23
N GLU A 140 -13.24 11.33 -13.53
CA GLU A 140 -14.08 10.71 -14.56
C GLU A 140 -13.49 10.84 -15.97
N THR A 141 -12.74 11.91 -16.25
CA THR A 141 -12.07 12.11 -17.54
C THR A 141 -11.00 11.04 -17.76
N HIS A 142 -10.14 10.81 -16.76
CA HIS A 142 -9.09 9.77 -16.80
C HIS A 142 -9.66 8.35 -16.73
N ARG A 143 -10.82 8.17 -16.08
CA ARG A 143 -11.55 6.90 -16.07
C ARG A 143 -12.06 6.50 -17.45
N ARG A 144 -12.65 7.45 -18.19
CA ARG A 144 -13.22 7.21 -19.53
C ARG A 144 -12.14 7.03 -20.59
N PHE A 145 -11.02 7.73 -20.46
CA PHE A 145 -9.91 7.69 -21.42
C PHE A 145 -8.60 7.27 -20.74
N PRO A 146 -8.49 6.04 -20.24
CA PRO A 146 -7.30 5.58 -19.54
C PRO A 146 -6.10 5.56 -20.48
N CYS A 147 -4.91 5.84 -19.96
CA CYS A 147 -3.68 5.73 -20.75
C CYS A 147 -3.51 4.30 -21.28
N LEU A 148 -3.11 4.19 -22.54
CA LEU A 148 -2.93 2.89 -23.21
C LEU A 148 -1.54 2.27 -22.95
N ARG A 149 -0.60 3.03 -22.39
CA ARG A 149 0.74 2.53 -22.05
C ARG A 149 0.78 2.05 -20.60
N GLU A 150 1.46 0.93 -20.36
CA GLU A 150 1.69 0.41 -19.01
C GLU A 150 2.94 1.06 -18.40
N LEU A 151 2.74 2.17 -17.71
CA LEU A 151 3.80 2.96 -17.08
C LEU A 151 3.67 2.86 -15.56
N VAL A 152 4.43 1.96 -14.95
CA VAL A 152 4.33 1.63 -13.52
C VAL A 152 5.72 1.67 -12.89
N TYR A 153 5.88 2.54 -11.88
CA TYR A 153 7.09 2.64 -11.09
C TYR A 153 7.39 1.31 -10.40
N GLY A 154 8.66 0.91 -10.40
CA GLY A 154 9.08 -0.39 -9.86
C GLY A 154 8.85 -1.57 -10.79
N ARG A 155 8.30 -1.36 -11.99
CA ARG A 155 7.96 -2.44 -12.93
C ARG A 155 8.42 -2.16 -14.36
N THR A 156 7.89 -1.11 -14.98
CA THR A 156 8.26 -0.65 -16.33
C THR A 156 9.04 0.67 -16.30
N ILE A 157 9.03 1.36 -15.15
CA ILE A 157 9.83 2.55 -14.84
C ILE A 157 10.60 2.29 -13.54
N ASP A 158 11.81 2.85 -13.39
CA ASP A 158 12.63 2.72 -12.19
C ASP A 158 11.89 3.16 -10.93
N GLY A 159 11.79 2.26 -9.94
CA GLY A 159 11.08 2.43 -8.68
C GLY A 159 11.94 2.98 -7.53
N GLY A 160 11.63 2.56 -6.31
CA GLY A 160 12.08 3.19 -5.08
C GLY A 160 13.34 2.61 -4.46
N LEU A 161 13.79 1.39 -4.82
CA LEU A 161 15.00 0.77 -4.25
C LEU A 161 16.31 1.42 -4.75
N GLN A 162 16.38 2.73 -4.67
CA GLN A 162 17.48 3.62 -5.05
C GLN A 162 17.47 4.87 -4.17
N ASP A 163 18.57 5.62 -4.15
CA ASP A 163 18.69 6.79 -3.27
C ASP A 163 17.97 8.03 -3.78
N TYR A 164 17.92 8.19 -5.10
CA TYR A 164 17.27 9.30 -5.77
C TYR A 164 16.43 8.81 -6.93
N ILE A 165 15.34 9.52 -7.19
CA ILE A 165 14.45 9.28 -8.32
C ILE A 165 14.09 10.61 -8.96
N ARG A 166 14.11 10.65 -10.29
CA ARG A 166 13.61 11.78 -11.07
C ARG A 166 12.14 11.53 -11.40
N VAL A 167 11.30 12.53 -11.18
CA VAL A 167 9.86 12.45 -11.43
C VAL A 167 9.45 13.58 -12.36
N ALA A 168 8.89 13.21 -13.51
CA ALA A 168 8.33 14.16 -14.47
C ALA A 168 6.97 14.69 -14.01
N ALA A 169 6.67 15.94 -14.38
CA ALA A 169 5.42 16.65 -14.04
C ALA A 169 4.99 16.41 -12.57
N PRO A 170 5.74 16.96 -11.58
CA PRO A 170 5.56 16.63 -10.17
C PRO A 170 4.16 16.92 -9.63
N GLU A 171 3.46 17.94 -10.13
CA GLU A 171 2.03 18.20 -9.83
C GLU A 171 1.11 17.01 -10.16
N SER A 172 1.44 16.31 -11.25
CA SER A 172 0.68 15.20 -11.78
C SER A 172 1.13 13.85 -11.22
N SER A 173 2.35 13.75 -10.73
CA SER A 173 2.97 12.48 -10.30
C SER A 173 3.06 12.32 -8.79
N LEU A 174 3.03 13.42 -8.03
CA LEU A 174 3.24 13.43 -6.58
C LEU A 174 1.95 13.68 -5.83
N VAL A 175 1.84 13.00 -4.69
CA VAL A 175 0.80 13.25 -3.70
C VAL A 175 1.46 13.74 -2.42
N LYS A 176 1.05 14.90 -1.93
CA LYS A 176 1.57 15.48 -0.69
C LYS A 176 0.98 14.73 0.50
N VAL A 177 1.84 14.19 1.36
CA VAL A 177 1.43 13.41 2.54
C VAL A 177 1.37 14.35 3.76
N PRO A 178 0.20 14.55 4.38
CA PRO A 178 0.06 15.36 5.58
C PRO A 178 0.95 14.86 6.71
N SER A 179 1.42 15.78 7.54
CA SER A 179 2.32 15.44 8.66
C SER A 179 1.70 14.49 9.69
N SER A 180 0.36 14.51 9.81
CA SER A 180 -0.47 13.67 10.68
C SER A 180 -0.63 12.23 10.18
N VAL A 181 -0.34 11.94 8.92
CA VAL A 181 -0.53 10.62 8.31
C VAL A 181 0.73 9.76 8.45
N SER A 182 0.54 8.46 8.66
CA SER A 182 1.65 7.50 8.66
C SER A 182 2.23 7.23 7.30
N LEU A 183 3.56 7.11 7.26
CA LEU A 183 4.26 6.75 6.03
C LEU A 183 3.97 5.30 5.65
N HIS A 184 3.79 4.43 6.65
CA HIS A 184 3.32 3.06 6.42
C HIS A 184 1.91 3.08 5.80
N ASP A 185 0.97 3.82 6.39
CA ASP A 185 -0.40 3.90 5.88
C ASP A 185 -0.41 4.41 4.43
N CYS A 186 0.27 5.53 4.16
CA CYS A 186 0.35 6.09 2.81
C CYS A 186 0.89 5.08 1.79
N CYS A 187 1.90 4.29 2.16
CA CYS A 187 2.46 3.28 1.27
C CYS A 187 1.50 2.11 1.03
N PHE A 188 0.88 1.58 2.08
CA PHE A 188 0.08 0.35 1.98
C PHE A 188 -1.37 0.57 1.49
N LEU A 189 -1.83 1.83 1.41
CA LEU A 189 -3.10 2.17 0.77
C LEU A 189 -3.24 1.54 -0.63
N THR A 190 -2.16 1.41 -1.39
CA THR A 190 -2.20 0.88 -2.76
C THR A 190 -2.46 -0.63 -2.86
N ASP A 191 -2.42 -1.35 -1.73
CA ASP A 191 -2.51 -2.81 -1.73
C ASP A 191 -3.95 -3.30 -1.78
N ILE A 192 -4.81 -2.75 -0.91
CA ILE A 192 -6.21 -3.16 -0.76
C ILE A 192 -7.13 -1.94 -0.76
N SER A 193 -6.84 -0.94 0.09
CA SER A 193 -7.70 0.24 0.29
C SER A 193 -8.02 0.97 -1.03
N LEU A 194 -7.00 1.33 -1.81
CA LEU A 194 -7.17 2.08 -3.05
C LEU A 194 -7.83 1.25 -4.17
N PRO A 195 -7.42 -0.01 -4.45
CA PRO A 195 -8.16 -0.86 -5.38
C PRO A 195 -9.63 -1.07 -4.97
N PHE A 196 -9.89 -1.27 -3.69
CA PHE A 196 -11.26 -1.40 -3.19
C PHE A 196 -12.06 -0.11 -3.40
N TYR A 197 -11.46 1.03 -3.11
CA TYR A 197 -12.11 2.32 -3.29
C TYR A 197 -12.43 2.62 -4.76
N SER A 198 -11.47 2.33 -5.64
CA SER A 198 -11.63 2.41 -7.09
C SER A 198 -12.80 1.56 -7.58
N PHE A 199 -12.88 0.30 -7.14
CA PHE A 199 -14.01 -0.58 -7.45
C PHE A 199 -15.34 -0.04 -6.93
N CYS A 200 -15.34 0.53 -5.73
CA CYS A 200 -16.55 1.08 -5.14
C CYS A 200 -17.13 2.21 -5.98
N LYS A 201 -16.26 3.17 -6.35
CA LYS A 201 -16.62 4.31 -7.20
C LYS A 201 -17.06 3.88 -8.61
N ASP A 202 -16.34 2.93 -9.20
CA ASP A 202 -16.59 2.56 -10.60
C ASP A 202 -17.81 1.64 -10.76
N HIS A 203 -18.09 0.80 -9.76
CA HIS A 203 -19.06 -0.29 -9.90
C HIS A 203 -19.98 -0.44 -8.67
N LEU A 204 -19.42 -0.65 -7.47
CA LEU A 204 -20.21 -1.13 -6.32
C LEU A 204 -21.33 -0.17 -5.94
N LEU A 205 -21.07 1.14 -5.86
CA LEU A 205 -22.09 2.12 -5.46
C LEU A 205 -23.28 2.11 -6.42
N GLY A 206 -23.04 1.98 -7.72
CA GLY A 206 -24.11 1.88 -8.72
C GLY A 206 -24.89 0.57 -8.63
N MET A 207 -24.24 -0.53 -8.21
CA MET A 207 -24.91 -1.81 -7.95
C MET A 207 -25.74 -1.76 -6.68
N LEU A 208 -25.20 -1.23 -5.59
CA LEU A 208 -25.89 -1.09 -4.29
C LEU A 208 -27.09 -0.15 -4.37
N ALA A 209 -27.05 0.89 -5.22
CA ALA A 209 -28.21 1.74 -5.46
C ALA A 209 -29.41 0.96 -6.06
N ARG A 210 -29.15 -0.16 -6.74
CA ARG A 210 -30.18 -1.05 -7.30
C ARG A 210 -30.58 -2.14 -6.31
N GLU A 211 -29.63 -2.62 -5.52
CA GLU A 211 -29.82 -3.69 -4.54
C GLU A 211 -29.21 -3.29 -3.17
N PRO A 212 -29.92 -2.48 -2.37
CA PRO A 212 -29.37 -1.92 -1.13
C PRO A 212 -29.17 -2.98 -0.02
N HIS A 213 -29.81 -4.14 -0.15
CA HIS A 213 -29.69 -5.26 0.79
C HIS A 213 -28.68 -6.32 0.34
N ALA A 214 -27.85 -6.01 -0.67
CA ALA A 214 -26.83 -6.92 -1.16
C ALA A 214 -25.82 -7.28 -0.06
N ARG A 215 -25.59 -8.58 0.11
CA ARG A 215 -24.55 -9.11 1.01
C ARG A 215 -23.21 -9.13 0.28
N VAL A 216 -22.18 -8.57 0.93
CA VAL A 216 -20.82 -8.47 0.38
C VAL A 216 -19.89 -9.35 1.19
N LEU A 217 -19.18 -10.26 0.53
CA LEU A 217 -18.09 -11.03 1.11
C LEU A 217 -16.75 -10.45 0.66
N VAL A 218 -15.81 -10.29 1.57
CA VAL A 218 -14.44 -9.90 1.29
C VAL A 218 -13.49 -11.02 1.70
N ILE A 219 -12.80 -11.60 0.71
CA ILE A 219 -11.80 -12.65 0.90
C ILE A 219 -10.42 -12.01 0.93
N LEU A 220 -9.83 -12.00 2.12
CA LEU A 220 -8.51 -11.47 2.43
C LEU A 220 -7.49 -12.60 2.53
N ASN A 221 -6.21 -12.25 2.48
CA ASN A 221 -5.16 -13.23 2.75
C ASN A 221 -5.00 -13.48 4.24
N ASP A 222 -5.07 -12.41 5.04
CA ASP A 222 -5.08 -12.45 6.49
C ASP A 222 -6.05 -11.38 7.00
N ALA A 223 -7.26 -11.79 7.40
CA ALA A 223 -8.31 -10.87 7.77
C ALA A 223 -7.97 -10.08 9.04
N ALA A 224 -7.17 -10.65 9.95
CA ALA A 224 -6.77 -9.96 11.17
C ALA A 224 -5.82 -8.78 10.89
N LYS A 225 -5.04 -8.85 9.80
CA LYS A 225 -4.11 -7.79 9.39
C LYS A 225 -4.70 -6.83 8.36
N GLU A 226 -5.52 -7.33 7.46
CA GLU A 226 -5.93 -6.62 6.24
C GLU A 226 -7.34 -6.01 6.31
N ALA A 227 -8.18 -6.40 7.27
CA ALA A 227 -9.56 -5.90 7.34
C ALA A 227 -9.62 -4.37 7.48
N ASN A 228 -8.68 -3.76 8.21
CA ASN A 228 -8.62 -2.31 8.38
C ASN A 228 -8.52 -1.55 7.05
N ASP A 229 -7.87 -2.12 6.03
CA ASP A 229 -7.81 -1.52 4.70
C ASP A 229 -9.20 -1.34 4.09
N CYS A 230 -10.07 -2.35 4.24
CA CYS A 230 -11.43 -2.29 3.75
C CYS A 230 -12.32 -1.40 4.61
N LEU A 231 -12.16 -1.47 5.93
CA LEU A 231 -12.93 -0.66 6.87
C LEU A 231 -12.69 0.85 6.66
N LEU A 232 -11.46 1.23 6.34
CA LEU A 232 -11.12 2.61 5.99
C LEU A 232 -12.00 3.14 4.84
N VAL A 233 -12.14 2.35 3.78
CA VAL A 233 -12.94 2.71 2.60
C VAL A 233 -14.43 2.71 2.90
N ILE A 234 -14.90 1.71 3.66
CA ILE A 234 -16.31 1.62 4.09
C ILE A 234 -16.70 2.87 4.89
N ASN A 235 -15.87 3.27 5.86
CA ASN A 235 -16.12 4.49 6.63
C ASN A 235 -16.02 5.74 5.74
N HIS A 236 -15.04 5.82 4.83
CA HIS A 236 -14.89 6.97 3.93
C HIS A 236 -16.12 7.19 3.04
N LEU A 237 -16.74 6.09 2.60
CA LEU A 237 -17.93 6.11 1.74
C LEU A 237 -19.26 6.07 2.51
N ASP A 238 -19.24 6.08 3.85
CA ASP A 238 -20.43 5.95 4.69
C ASP A 238 -21.26 4.68 4.39
N LEU A 239 -20.55 3.58 4.15
CA LEU A 239 -21.13 2.26 3.81
C LEU A 239 -21.30 1.36 5.04
N GLU A 240 -21.35 1.93 6.24
CA GLU A 240 -21.46 1.19 7.52
C GLU A 240 -22.75 0.36 7.63
N HIS A 241 -23.77 0.72 6.86
CA HIS A 241 -25.05 0.03 6.79
C HIS A 241 -25.01 -1.26 5.94
N LEU A 242 -23.90 -1.55 5.24
CA LEU A 242 -23.79 -2.73 4.39
C LEU A 242 -23.50 -4.00 5.20
N PHE A 243 -24.06 -5.11 4.73
CA PHE A 243 -23.75 -6.45 5.24
C PHE A 243 -22.44 -6.96 4.66
N VAL A 244 -21.32 -6.50 5.24
CA VAL A 244 -19.97 -6.93 4.86
C VAL A 244 -19.47 -8.05 5.77
N THR A 245 -19.08 -9.17 5.18
CA THR A 245 -18.42 -10.28 5.89
C THR A 245 -16.96 -10.37 5.44
N PHE A 246 -16.03 -10.47 6.40
CA PHE A 246 -14.62 -10.69 6.14
C PHE A 246 -14.24 -12.14 6.41
N VAL A 247 -13.48 -12.75 5.50
CA VAL A 247 -12.93 -14.09 5.67
C VAL A 247 -11.52 -14.12 5.10
N ASP A 248 -10.68 -15.02 5.61
CA ASP A 248 -9.36 -15.29 5.06
C ASP A 248 -9.24 -16.70 4.49
N MET A 249 -8.25 -16.88 3.61
CA MET A 249 -8.02 -18.16 2.95
C MET A 249 -7.53 -19.25 3.89
N GLU A 250 -6.93 -18.92 5.03
CA GLU A 250 -6.52 -19.94 6.01
C GLU A 250 -7.75 -20.57 6.66
N ARG A 251 -8.73 -19.76 7.06
CA ARG A 251 -10.01 -20.19 7.62
C ARG A 251 -10.82 -21.01 6.63
N LEU A 252 -10.91 -20.57 5.37
CA LEU A 252 -11.62 -21.33 4.33
C LEU A 252 -10.95 -22.69 4.06
N ARG A 253 -9.62 -22.77 4.09
CA ARG A 253 -8.90 -24.05 3.91
C ARG A 253 -9.05 -24.98 5.12
N LYS A 254 -9.06 -24.44 6.34
CA LYS A 254 -9.25 -25.22 7.58
C LYS A 254 -10.67 -25.74 7.74
N ASN A 255 -11.67 -25.00 7.24
CA ASN A 255 -13.07 -25.41 7.30
C ASN A 255 -13.75 -25.31 5.92
N PRO A 256 -13.57 -26.34 5.05
CA PRO A 256 -14.19 -26.37 3.73
C PRO A 256 -15.73 -26.38 3.75
N ALA A 257 -16.36 -26.80 4.86
CA ALA A 257 -17.81 -26.79 4.99
C ALA A 257 -18.39 -25.37 4.93
N LEU A 258 -17.62 -24.35 5.33
CA LEU A 258 -18.02 -22.95 5.16
C LEU A 258 -18.31 -22.62 3.69
N VAL A 259 -17.44 -23.08 2.77
CA VAL A 259 -17.59 -22.79 1.33
C VAL A 259 -18.74 -23.60 0.71
N LEU A 260 -18.89 -24.86 1.13
CA LEU A 260 -19.83 -25.80 0.53
C LEU A 260 -21.26 -25.68 1.07
N ASN A 261 -21.41 -25.28 2.33
CA ASN A 261 -22.70 -25.26 3.02
C ASN A 261 -23.05 -23.83 3.45
N ASP A 262 -22.26 -23.25 4.36
CA ASP A 262 -22.70 -22.06 5.11
C ASP A 262 -22.72 -20.78 4.27
N TYR A 263 -21.78 -20.65 3.33
CA TYR A 263 -21.63 -19.49 2.46
C TYR A 263 -22.01 -19.76 1.01
N ALA A 264 -22.45 -20.97 0.69
CA ALA A 264 -22.74 -21.37 -0.68
C ALA A 264 -23.92 -20.56 -1.25
N ASN A 265 -23.64 -19.75 -2.29
CA ASN A 265 -24.63 -18.89 -2.95
C ASN A 265 -25.28 -17.82 -2.05
N GLU A 266 -24.62 -17.39 -0.98
CA GLU A 266 -25.18 -16.44 -0.01
C GLU A 266 -24.86 -14.97 -0.32
N PHE A 267 -23.83 -14.72 -1.14
CA PHE A 267 -23.29 -13.37 -1.33
C PHE A 267 -23.53 -12.83 -2.74
N HIS A 268 -24.04 -11.61 -2.81
CA HIS A 268 -24.35 -10.93 -4.07
C HIS A 268 -23.06 -10.40 -4.72
N HIS A 269 -22.14 -9.94 -3.88
CA HIS A 269 -20.83 -9.46 -4.30
C HIS A 269 -19.75 -10.17 -3.51
N VAL A 270 -18.75 -10.71 -4.20
CA VAL A 270 -17.57 -11.32 -3.55
C VAL A 270 -16.32 -10.61 -4.06
N LEU A 271 -15.61 -9.95 -3.14
CA LEU A 271 -14.38 -9.22 -3.41
C LEU A 271 -13.19 -10.07 -2.99
N VAL A 272 -12.22 -10.26 -3.89
CA VAL A 272 -11.09 -11.17 -3.67
C VAL A 272 -9.78 -10.38 -3.71
N PHE A 273 -9.15 -10.24 -2.54
CA PHE A 273 -7.81 -9.65 -2.39
C PHE A 273 -6.75 -10.73 -2.08
N ALA A 274 -7.19 -11.89 -1.59
CA ALA A 274 -6.30 -13.04 -1.44
C ALA A 274 -5.78 -13.52 -2.82
N PRO A 275 -4.47 -13.76 -2.97
CA PRO A 275 -3.93 -14.27 -4.23
C PRO A 275 -4.13 -15.77 -4.34
N GLY A 276 -4.10 -16.25 -5.58
CA GLY A 276 -4.22 -17.66 -5.91
C GLY A 276 -5.54 -18.00 -6.59
N ALA A 277 -5.54 -19.08 -7.37
CA ALA A 277 -6.73 -19.57 -8.06
C ALA A 277 -7.76 -20.17 -7.07
N ASP A 278 -7.30 -20.67 -5.93
CA ASP A 278 -8.15 -21.21 -4.86
C ASP A 278 -9.07 -20.14 -4.26
N ALA A 279 -8.57 -18.91 -4.06
CA ALA A 279 -9.40 -17.80 -3.60
C ALA A 279 -10.49 -17.43 -4.61
N ILE A 280 -10.16 -17.43 -5.90
CA ILE A 280 -11.12 -17.18 -6.98
C ILE A 280 -12.18 -18.30 -7.02
N ASN A 281 -11.77 -19.55 -6.93
CA ASN A 281 -12.69 -20.70 -6.93
C ASN A 281 -13.64 -20.66 -5.73
N ALA A 282 -13.14 -20.33 -4.54
CA ALA A 282 -13.96 -20.16 -3.36
C ALA A 282 -14.98 -19.02 -3.56
N ALA A 283 -14.55 -17.88 -4.11
CA ALA A 283 -15.45 -16.77 -4.40
C ALA A 283 -16.58 -17.14 -5.35
N LEU A 284 -16.26 -17.87 -6.43
CA LEU A 284 -17.26 -18.36 -7.38
C LEU A 284 -18.24 -19.35 -6.73
N ALA A 285 -17.82 -20.16 -5.76
CA ALA A 285 -18.72 -21.06 -5.04
C ALA A 285 -19.68 -20.34 -4.08
N MET A 286 -19.21 -19.26 -3.45
CA MET A 286 -19.98 -18.51 -2.44
C MET A 286 -20.88 -17.42 -3.03
N SER A 287 -20.61 -16.98 -4.27
CA SER A 287 -21.46 -16.00 -4.97
C SER A 287 -22.81 -16.61 -5.37
N VAL A 288 -23.90 -15.85 -5.20
CA VAL A 288 -25.25 -16.19 -5.64
C VAL A 288 -25.24 -16.61 -7.12
N LYS A 289 -25.91 -17.73 -7.44
CA LYS A 289 -26.18 -18.13 -8.83
C LYS A 289 -27.50 -17.52 -9.29
N THR A 290 -27.47 -16.74 -10.36
CA THR A 290 -28.71 -16.30 -11.00
C THR A 290 -29.31 -17.48 -11.77
N LYS A 291 -30.50 -17.96 -11.37
CA LYS A 291 -31.20 -19.13 -11.95
C LYS A 291 -31.72 -18.93 -13.39
N LEU A 292 -31.08 -18.09 -14.20
CA LEU A 292 -31.45 -17.84 -15.60
C LEU A 292 -30.84 -18.91 -16.49
N GLU A 293 -31.36 -20.14 -16.40
CA GLU A 293 -30.93 -21.25 -17.24
C GLU A 293 -31.39 -21.14 -18.72
N SER A 294 -32.19 -20.15 -19.08
CA SER A 294 -32.85 -20.08 -20.40
C SER A 294 -32.06 -19.35 -21.50
N THR A 295 -30.85 -18.86 -21.24
CA THR A 295 -29.99 -18.15 -22.23
C THR A 295 -28.65 -18.84 -22.53
N LYS A 296 -28.56 -20.15 -22.21
CA LYS A 296 -27.40 -21.06 -22.35
C LYS A 296 -26.86 -21.29 -23.79
N SER A 297 -27.13 -20.44 -24.78
CA SER A 297 -26.87 -20.79 -26.20
C SER A 297 -25.84 -19.95 -26.96
N ARG A 298 -25.11 -18.98 -26.37
CA ARG A 298 -24.30 -18.09 -27.25
C ARG A 298 -22.93 -17.56 -26.82
N CYS A 299 -22.32 -17.94 -25.70
CA CYS A 299 -20.98 -17.42 -25.35
C CYS A 299 -19.93 -18.52 -25.16
N LYS A 300 -19.09 -18.74 -26.19
CA LYS A 300 -17.85 -19.53 -26.07
C LYS A 300 -16.82 -18.73 -25.27
N GLY A 301 -16.78 -18.90 -23.95
CA GLY A 301 -15.71 -18.45 -23.06
C GLY A 301 -15.70 -19.26 -21.77
N ASN A 302 -14.52 -19.65 -21.28
CA ASN A 302 -14.34 -20.48 -20.07
C ASN A 302 -14.61 -19.71 -18.75
N GLY A 303 -15.73 -19.01 -18.64
CA GLY A 303 -16.20 -18.36 -17.42
C GLY A 303 -17.62 -18.81 -17.07
N PRO A 304 -18.01 -18.78 -15.79
CA PRO A 304 -19.39 -19.04 -15.41
C PRO A 304 -20.32 -17.99 -16.03
N GLU A 305 -21.17 -18.41 -16.97
CA GLU A 305 -22.03 -17.54 -17.80
C GLU A 305 -23.06 -16.73 -16.99
N ASP A 306 -23.25 -17.04 -15.70
CA ASP A 306 -24.19 -16.42 -14.77
C ASP A 306 -23.58 -15.30 -13.91
N LYS A 307 -22.27 -15.00 -14.05
CA LYS A 307 -21.54 -14.08 -13.16
C LYS A 307 -20.74 -13.05 -13.92
N THR A 308 -20.78 -11.82 -13.43
CA THR A 308 -19.93 -10.74 -13.94
C THR A 308 -18.66 -10.64 -13.11
N ILE A 309 -17.50 -10.81 -13.75
CA ILE A 309 -16.20 -10.77 -13.08
C ILE A 309 -15.51 -9.45 -13.44
N TYR A 310 -15.22 -8.63 -12.42
CA TYR A 310 -14.45 -7.41 -12.57
C TYR A 310 -13.01 -7.64 -12.12
N ARG A 311 -12.05 -7.30 -12.97
CA ARG A 311 -10.63 -7.25 -12.61
C ARG A 311 -10.22 -5.81 -12.40
N VAL A 312 -9.90 -5.46 -11.16
CA VAL A 312 -9.47 -4.10 -10.81
C VAL A 312 -7.95 -3.99 -10.98
N LYS A 313 -7.52 -3.03 -11.77
CA LYS A 313 -6.11 -2.66 -11.93
C LYS A 313 -5.99 -1.16 -11.75
N LEU A 314 -5.07 -0.73 -10.89
CA LEU A 314 -4.81 0.69 -10.68
C LEU A 314 -4.27 1.33 -11.98
N SER A 315 -4.68 2.56 -12.19
CA SER A 315 -4.36 3.42 -13.32
C SER A 315 -4.15 4.85 -12.82
N TYR A 316 -3.77 5.76 -13.73
CA TYR A 316 -3.54 7.15 -13.36
C TYR A 316 -4.75 7.83 -12.68
N LYS A 317 -5.99 7.48 -13.07
CA LYS A 317 -7.22 8.00 -12.44
C LYS A 317 -7.26 7.76 -10.94
N ASP A 318 -6.59 6.72 -10.45
CA ASP A 318 -6.66 6.36 -9.04
C ASP A 318 -5.75 7.25 -8.17
N LYS A 319 -4.96 8.17 -8.77
CA LYS A 319 -4.24 9.23 -8.05
C LYS A 319 -5.22 10.14 -7.29
N PHE A 320 -6.31 10.56 -7.94
CA PHE A 320 -7.32 11.43 -7.32
C PHE A 320 -7.96 10.74 -6.10
N LEU A 321 -8.26 9.44 -6.23
CA LEU A 321 -8.79 8.63 -5.13
C LEU A 321 -7.76 8.45 -3.99
N MET A 322 -6.47 8.35 -4.32
CA MET A 322 -5.40 8.28 -3.34
C MET A 322 -5.28 9.57 -2.52
N GLU A 323 -5.40 10.73 -3.18
CA GLU A 323 -5.42 12.04 -2.53
C GLU A 323 -6.60 12.15 -1.55
N GLU A 324 -7.79 11.70 -1.97
CA GLU A 324 -8.97 11.63 -1.10
C GLU A 324 -8.73 10.74 0.13
N LEU A 325 -8.23 9.50 -0.04
CA LEU A 325 -7.98 8.58 1.08
C LEU A 325 -6.92 9.10 2.06
N ILE A 326 -5.85 9.74 1.56
CA ILE A 326 -4.83 10.36 2.42
C ILE A 326 -5.43 11.50 3.23
N GLN A 327 -6.32 12.30 2.63
CA GLN A 327 -7.01 13.37 3.34
C GLN A 327 -7.97 12.83 4.41
N THR A 328 -8.63 11.70 4.15
CA THR A 328 -9.46 11.00 5.13
C THR A 328 -8.63 10.49 6.31
N LEU A 329 -7.50 9.83 6.06
CA LEU A 329 -6.56 9.42 7.12
C LEU A 329 -6.06 10.61 7.94
N SER A 330 -5.75 11.73 7.30
CA SER A 330 -5.34 12.96 7.98
C SER A 330 -6.44 13.45 8.95
N THR A 331 -7.70 13.36 8.52
CA THR A 331 -8.86 13.71 9.34
C THR A 331 -9.00 12.77 10.53
N PHE A 332 -8.91 11.45 10.35
CA PHE A 332 -8.94 10.47 11.44
C PHE A 332 -7.86 10.69 12.50
N SER A 333 -6.61 10.91 12.06
CA SER A 333 -5.50 11.16 12.97
C SER A 333 -5.69 12.45 13.79
N ASN A 334 -6.34 13.46 13.20
CA ASN A 334 -6.60 14.74 13.88
C ASN A 334 -7.84 14.71 14.80
N THR A 335 -8.84 13.87 14.52
CA THR A 335 -10.04 13.72 15.37
C THR A 335 -9.79 12.78 16.54
N SER A 336 -9.05 11.69 16.34
CA SER A 336 -8.63 10.75 17.39
C SER A 336 -7.86 11.43 18.52
N THR A 337 -7.07 12.46 18.20
CA THR A 337 -6.32 13.24 19.20
C THR A 337 -7.17 14.26 19.98
N LYS A 338 -8.40 14.56 19.53
CA LYS A 338 -9.32 15.52 20.17
C LYS A 338 -10.52 14.87 20.85
N SER A 339 -10.89 13.65 20.45
CA SER A 339 -12.03 12.90 20.98
C SER A 339 -11.57 11.77 21.90
N LYS A 340 -11.85 11.85 23.20
CA LYS A 340 -11.76 10.71 24.13
C LYS A 340 -12.91 9.71 23.97
N LYS A 341 -13.79 9.87 22.97
CA LYS A 341 -14.88 8.93 22.71
C LYS A 341 -14.40 7.92 21.66
N PRO A 342 -14.53 6.61 21.92
CA PRO A 342 -14.23 5.60 20.92
C PRO A 342 -15.14 5.83 19.71
N LEU A 343 -14.56 5.69 18.51
CA LEU A 343 -15.30 5.53 17.27
C LEU A 343 -16.38 4.45 17.49
N ARG A 344 -17.60 4.68 16.98
CA ARG A 344 -18.72 3.77 17.16
C ARG A 344 -18.29 2.34 16.79
N SER A 345 -18.44 1.43 17.75
CA SER A 345 -18.08 0.02 17.61
C SER A 345 -18.79 -0.57 16.40
N MET A 346 -18.02 -0.97 15.39
CA MET A 346 -18.52 -1.81 14.30
C MET A 346 -18.61 -3.24 14.85
N SER A 347 -19.81 -3.72 15.12
CA SER A 347 -20.02 -5.06 15.65
C SER A 347 -19.68 -6.09 14.57
N MET A 348 -18.54 -6.77 14.71
CA MET A 348 -18.19 -7.94 13.91
C MET A 348 -19.14 -9.07 14.29
N GLY A 349 -20.10 -9.39 13.41
CA GLY A 349 -20.91 -10.59 13.54
C GLY A 349 -20.05 -11.84 13.29
N THR A 350 -19.31 -12.30 14.30
CA THR A 350 -18.85 -13.69 14.32
C THR A 350 -19.98 -14.54 14.88
N LEU A 351 -20.76 -15.17 13.99
CA LEU A 351 -21.72 -16.19 14.39
C LEU A 351 -20.92 -17.39 14.93
N SER A 352 -20.74 -17.43 16.25
CA SER A 352 -20.34 -18.63 16.98
C SER A 352 -21.61 -19.42 17.25
N SER A 353 -21.73 -20.60 16.64
CA SER A 353 -22.72 -21.60 17.06
C SER A 353 -22.40 -22.04 18.48
N GLU A 354 -23.28 -21.74 19.43
CA GLU A 354 -23.34 -22.48 20.69
C GLU A 354 -24.45 -23.53 20.56
N ASP A 355 -24.03 -24.76 20.29
CA ASP A 355 -24.75 -25.95 20.71
C ASP A 355 -24.60 -26.10 22.22
N SER A 356 -25.69 -26.06 22.99
CA SER A 356 -25.88 -27.01 24.09
C SER A 356 -27.29 -26.99 24.68
N TYR A 357 -27.98 -28.10 24.45
CA TYR A 357 -28.73 -28.93 25.40
C TYR A 357 -29.28 -28.32 26.71
N THR A 358 -30.59 -28.55 26.87
CA THR A 358 -31.37 -28.57 28.11
C THR A 358 -30.73 -29.38 29.24
N ASN A 359 -30.68 -28.81 30.46
CA ASN A 359 -31.21 -29.44 31.69
C ASN A 359 -31.19 -28.51 32.92
N THR A 360 -32.39 -28.30 33.47
CA THR A 360 -32.82 -28.18 34.89
C THR A 360 -31.86 -27.83 36.03
N ALA A 361 -32.23 -26.72 36.70
CA ALA A 361 -32.52 -26.55 38.14
C ALA A 361 -31.41 -26.53 39.23
N ALA A 362 -31.54 -25.46 40.05
CA ALA A 362 -31.26 -25.29 41.48
C ALA A 362 -29.90 -24.71 41.97
N ASP A 363 -30.07 -23.56 42.62
CA ASP A 363 -29.46 -23.06 43.86
C ASP A 363 -28.16 -22.22 43.94
N GLU A 364 -28.39 -21.09 44.63
CA GLU A 364 -27.60 -20.29 45.57
C GLU A 364 -26.20 -19.67 45.24
N ASP A 365 -26.23 -18.33 45.23
CA ASP A 365 -25.50 -17.43 46.12
C ASP A 365 -23.96 -17.45 46.17
N SER A 366 -23.34 -16.39 45.65
CA SER A 366 -22.43 -15.55 46.46
C SER A 366 -21.96 -14.31 45.69
N LYS A 367 -22.54 -13.17 46.08
CA LYS A 367 -22.04 -11.83 45.79
C LYS A 367 -20.65 -11.63 46.42
N LYS A 368 -19.61 -11.47 45.60
CA LYS A 368 -18.36 -10.80 46.05
C LYS A 368 -18.12 -9.52 45.26
N LYS A 369 -18.53 -8.43 45.91
CA LYS A 369 -18.08 -7.06 45.67
C LYS A 369 -16.55 -7.01 45.81
N LEU A 370 -15.85 -6.49 44.80
CA LEU A 370 -14.49 -5.96 44.97
C LEU A 370 -14.44 -4.49 44.54
N ARG A 371 -14.13 -3.69 45.57
CA ARG A 371 -14.10 -2.23 45.67
C ARG A 371 -13.29 -1.56 44.57
N PHE A 372 -13.88 -0.48 44.05
CA PHE A 372 -13.19 0.69 43.53
C PHE A 372 -12.13 1.20 44.52
N LYS A 373 -10.90 1.39 44.05
CA LYS A 373 -9.94 2.32 44.67
C LYS A 373 -9.52 3.35 43.61
N LYS A 374 -9.90 4.59 43.87
CA LYS A 374 -9.64 5.80 43.08
C LYS A 374 -8.63 6.61 43.88
N GLU A 375 -7.49 6.92 43.28
CA GLU A 375 -6.58 8.06 43.52
C GLU A 375 -5.31 7.75 42.70
N ALA A 376 -5.16 8.32 41.50
CA ALA A 376 -4.73 9.70 41.24
C ALA A 376 -3.28 9.95 41.67
N GLU A 377 -2.33 9.38 40.92
CA GLU A 377 -1.00 9.96 40.80
C GLU A 377 -0.84 10.51 39.39
N VAL A 378 -0.88 11.84 39.30
CA VAL A 378 -0.73 12.62 38.08
C VAL A 378 0.74 12.58 37.68
N VAL A 379 1.14 11.54 36.96
CA VAL A 379 2.35 11.61 36.12
C VAL A 379 1.92 12.26 34.81
N THR A 380 2.09 13.57 34.71
CA THR A 380 2.03 14.28 33.43
C THR A 380 3.03 13.64 32.46
N PRO A 381 2.61 12.99 31.36
CA PRO A 381 3.53 12.62 30.31
C PRO A 381 3.76 13.87 29.45
N ARG A 382 4.89 14.54 29.67
CA ARG A 382 5.52 15.33 28.61
C ARG A 382 6.05 14.34 27.56
N SER A 383 5.22 13.99 26.58
CA SER A 383 5.73 13.56 25.27
C SER A 383 4.77 14.01 24.15
N PRO A 384 5.26 14.67 23.10
CA PRO A 384 4.42 15.13 22.01
C PRO A 384 4.09 13.96 21.06
N ARG A 385 2.80 13.87 20.69
CA ARG A 385 2.23 13.18 19.51
C ARG A 385 2.74 11.74 19.27
N THR A 386 2.02 10.75 19.77
CA THR A 386 2.09 9.38 19.23
C THR A 386 1.51 9.40 17.83
N HIS A 387 2.39 9.19 16.85
CA HIS A 387 2.03 8.96 15.46
C HIS A 387 1.35 7.59 15.37
N ILE A 388 0.16 7.53 14.78
CA ILE A 388 -0.68 6.33 14.69
C ILE A 388 -0.64 5.81 13.27
N SER A 389 -0.35 4.52 13.09
CA SER A 389 -0.56 3.81 11.83
C SER A 389 -1.82 2.96 11.94
N TRP A 390 -2.68 3.07 10.92
CA TRP A 390 -3.95 2.35 10.82
C TRP A 390 -3.84 1.05 10.03
N LEU A 391 -2.90 0.99 9.07
CA LEU A 391 -2.67 -0.17 8.22
C LEU A 391 -1.53 -1.02 8.77
N TYR A 392 -1.70 -2.34 8.67
CA TYR A 392 -0.72 -3.30 9.18
C TYR A 392 0.57 -3.30 8.33
N CYS A 393 1.72 -3.33 9.01
CA CYS A 393 3.05 -3.51 8.42
C CYS A 393 3.66 -4.80 8.99
N ASP A 394 4.10 -5.72 8.13
CA ASP A 394 4.71 -6.98 8.59
C ASP A 394 6.06 -6.72 9.25
N ASP A 395 6.94 -6.02 8.53
CA ASP A 395 8.31 -5.76 8.98
C ASP A 395 8.78 -4.37 8.55
N ASP A 396 9.66 -3.79 9.35
CA ASP A 396 10.32 -2.52 9.08
C ASP A 396 11.83 -2.71 9.22
N TYR A 397 12.56 -2.39 8.15
CA TYR A 397 14.00 -2.59 8.01
C TYR A 397 14.69 -1.29 7.58
N LYS A 398 15.91 -1.12 8.07
CA LYS A 398 16.84 -0.12 7.56
C LYS A 398 17.53 -0.66 6.31
N LEU A 399 17.65 0.15 5.26
CA LEU A 399 18.54 -0.15 4.14
C LEU A 399 19.96 0.33 4.47
N CYS A 400 20.92 -0.58 4.39
CA CYS A 400 22.31 -0.31 4.73
C CYS A 400 23.22 -0.58 3.53
N THR A 401 24.32 0.17 3.45
CA THR A 401 25.46 -0.15 2.59
C THR A 401 26.45 -1.02 3.36
N GLU A 402 27.24 -1.86 2.67
CA GLU A 402 28.01 -2.96 3.27
C GLU A 402 29.03 -2.55 4.37
N GLU A 403 29.40 -1.27 4.48
CA GLU A 403 30.29 -0.74 5.53
C GLU A 403 29.58 -0.26 6.81
N GLU A 404 28.24 -0.12 6.85
CA GLU A 404 27.50 0.17 8.10
C GLU A 404 27.33 -1.10 8.97
N SER A 405 28.25 -2.06 8.86
CA SER A 405 28.24 -3.34 9.57
C SER A 405 28.48 -3.22 11.08
N GLU A 406 28.80 -2.03 11.59
CA GLU A 406 28.72 -1.70 13.02
C GLU A 406 27.31 -1.34 13.51
N CYS A 407 26.30 -1.42 12.63
CA CYS A 407 24.90 -1.31 13.03
C CYS A 407 24.48 -2.60 13.75
N SER A 408 24.82 -2.69 15.04
CA SER A 408 24.52 -3.76 16.00
C SER A 408 23.02 -4.04 16.23
N LEU A 409 22.14 -3.57 15.35
CA LEU A 409 20.70 -3.72 15.41
C LEU A 409 20.22 -4.78 14.42
N SER A 410 19.46 -5.75 14.90
CA SER A 410 18.90 -6.92 14.19
C SER A 410 17.93 -6.64 13.03
N ARG A 411 17.85 -5.39 12.53
CA ARG A 411 16.86 -4.94 11.52
C ARG A 411 17.47 -4.05 10.42
N CYS A 412 18.71 -4.31 10.05
CA CYS A 412 19.42 -3.67 8.94
C CYS A 412 19.58 -4.69 7.81
N HIS A 413 19.15 -4.33 6.60
CA HIS A 413 19.21 -5.18 5.41
C HIS A 413 20.12 -4.53 4.36
N ALA A 414 21.11 -5.30 3.93
CA ALA A 414 21.86 -5.03 2.72
C ALA A 414 21.14 -5.63 1.49
N THR A 415 21.65 -5.32 0.29
CA THR A 415 21.12 -5.92 -0.95
C THR A 415 21.21 -7.45 -0.95
N THR A 416 22.20 -8.01 -0.28
CA THR A 416 22.35 -9.46 -0.09
C THR A 416 21.20 -10.08 0.73
N ASP A 417 20.72 -9.40 1.77
CA ASP A 417 19.57 -9.83 2.57
C ASP A 417 18.26 -9.77 1.76
N ILE A 418 18.07 -8.70 0.98
CA ILE A 418 16.92 -8.58 0.08
C ILE A 418 16.95 -9.72 -0.95
N ASN A 419 18.11 -9.99 -1.54
CA ASN A 419 18.29 -11.11 -2.46
C ASN A 419 18.00 -12.48 -1.80
N ARG A 420 18.32 -12.65 -0.51
CA ARG A 420 17.97 -13.86 0.24
C ARG A 420 16.44 -13.99 0.37
N LEU A 421 15.75 -12.91 0.72
CA LEU A 421 14.28 -12.90 0.84
C LEU A 421 13.58 -13.18 -0.49
N ILE A 422 14.08 -12.62 -1.59
CA ILE A 422 13.58 -12.92 -2.95
C ILE A 422 13.70 -14.41 -3.26
N ARG A 423 14.87 -15.02 -3.02
CA ARG A 423 15.12 -16.45 -3.28
C ARG A 423 14.26 -17.37 -2.44
N GLN A 424 13.99 -16.98 -1.19
CA GLN A 424 13.16 -17.75 -0.26
C GLN A 424 11.67 -17.76 -0.64
N LYS A 425 11.25 -17.02 -1.68
CA LYS A 425 9.84 -16.82 -2.04
C LYS A 425 9.02 -16.41 -0.81
N CYS A 426 9.58 -15.48 -0.05
CA CYS A 426 9.03 -15.05 1.24
C CYS A 426 7.55 -14.65 1.07
N ARG A 427 6.69 -15.05 2.02
CA ARG A 427 5.27 -14.71 2.01
C ARG A 427 4.99 -13.29 2.51
N THR A 428 6.00 -12.58 2.99
CA THR A 428 5.86 -11.23 3.55
C THR A 428 5.48 -10.24 2.46
N ARG A 429 4.38 -9.52 2.66
CA ARG A 429 3.81 -8.61 1.65
C ARG A 429 3.98 -7.14 1.99
N ARG A 430 4.05 -6.80 3.27
CA ARG A 430 4.09 -5.40 3.71
C ARG A 430 5.39 -5.11 4.44
N VAL A 431 6.48 -5.08 3.67
CA VAL A 431 7.82 -4.74 4.19
C VAL A 431 8.11 -3.28 3.93
N PHE A 432 8.54 -2.56 4.96
CA PHE A 432 8.90 -1.15 4.86
C PHE A 432 10.41 -0.98 4.99
N TYR A 433 11.01 -0.27 4.04
CA TYR A 433 12.44 0.01 4.02
C TYR A 433 12.71 1.50 4.22
N THR A 434 13.69 1.83 5.06
CA THR A 434 14.09 3.21 5.36
C THR A 434 15.55 3.49 4.99
N ASN A 435 15.80 4.54 4.19
CA ASN A 435 17.14 5.02 3.77
C ASN A 435 17.76 6.00 4.81
N ARG A 436 17.67 5.72 6.13
CA ARG A 436 18.24 6.56 7.20
C ARG A 436 18.79 5.73 8.38
N PRO A 437 19.81 6.22 9.11
CA PRO A 437 20.07 5.78 10.49
C PRO A 437 18.85 6.09 11.37
N ALA A 438 18.40 5.10 12.15
CA ALA A 438 17.07 5.08 12.75
C ALA A 438 16.85 6.13 13.86
N CYS A 439 15.61 6.63 13.96
CA CYS A 439 14.98 6.89 15.24
C CYS A 439 13.78 5.95 15.36
N HIS A 440 13.80 5.10 16.38
CA HIS A 440 12.75 4.13 16.68
C HIS A 440 11.36 4.77 16.81
N LYS A 441 10.32 4.05 16.37
CA LYS A 441 9.05 3.92 17.10
C LYS A 441 8.25 2.72 16.56
N LYS A 442 7.86 1.81 17.45
CA LYS A 442 6.68 0.95 17.29
C LYS A 442 5.47 1.76 17.79
N MET A 443 4.30 1.57 17.18
CA MET A 443 2.99 1.45 17.85
C MET A 443 1.90 1.15 16.81
N ASN A 444 1.36 -0.06 16.84
CA ASN A 444 0.10 -0.38 16.19
C ASN A 444 -1.02 0.16 17.09
N ALA A 445 -1.91 0.99 16.56
CA ALA A 445 -3.19 1.23 17.21
C ALA A 445 -4.20 0.29 16.55
N PHE A 446 -4.58 -0.76 17.28
CA PHE A 446 -5.75 -1.54 16.91
C PHE A 446 -6.99 -0.67 17.13
N ILE A 447 -7.87 -0.65 16.14
CA ILE A 447 -9.29 -0.47 16.41
C ILE A 447 -9.72 -1.82 16.99
N PHE A 448 -10.38 -1.83 18.15
CA PHE A 448 -10.82 -2.96 18.96
C PHE A 448 -9.92 -3.33 20.15
N ALA A 449 -10.44 -2.96 21.33
CA ALA A 449 -10.44 -3.83 22.48
C ALA A 449 -11.44 -4.96 22.20
N SER A 450 -11.00 -6.21 22.30
CA SER A 450 -11.93 -7.30 22.59
C SER A 450 -12.32 -7.14 24.05
N ASP A 451 -13.57 -6.79 24.33
CA ASP A 451 -14.12 -7.09 25.65
C ASP A 451 -14.19 -8.63 25.73
N GLN A 452 -13.30 -9.21 26.55
CA GLN A 452 -13.50 -10.54 27.12
C GLN A 452 -14.25 -10.39 28.44
#